data_AF-A0A060BUZ9-F1
#
_entry.id   AF-A0A060BUZ9-F1
#
_cell.length_a   1.000
_cell.length_b   1.000
_cell.length_c   1.000
_cell.angle_alpha   90.00
_cell.angle_beta   90.00
_cell.angle_gamma   90.00
#
_symmetry.space_group_name_H-M   'P 1'
#
loop_
_entity.id
_entity.type
_entity.pdbx_description
1 polymer ?
#
loop_
_entity_poly.entity_id
_entity_poly.type
_entity_poly.pdbx_seq_one_letter_code
_entity_poly.pdbx_strand_id
1 'polypeptide(L)'
;MAGFADRRDAGIVLPLFSLRSRRDWGVGDIGDLPGLVRWMQTAGLAAVQLLPIFEVPPGERSPYGGLSSFAIDPVYVAVDQVDELAGGLPDAIA
;
A
#
# COMPACT_ATOMS: atom_id res chain seq x y z
N MET A 1 -1.47 -18.69 23.84
CA MET A 1 -1.74 -17.51 22.97
C MET A 1 -3.07 -16.92 23.41
N ALA A 2 -3.08 -15.75 24.06
CA ALA A 2 -4.33 -15.05 24.36
C ALA A 2 -4.95 -14.61 23.03
N GLY A 3 -6.17 -15.06 22.74
CA GLY A 3 -6.89 -14.69 21.52
C GLY A 3 -7.32 -13.23 21.53
N PHE A 4 -7.59 -12.67 20.35
CA PHE A 4 -8.07 -11.30 20.13
C PHE A 4 -9.30 -10.88 20.96
N ALA A 5 -10.01 -11.82 21.60
CA ALA A 5 -11.29 -11.58 22.26
C ALA A 5 -11.21 -10.77 23.58
N ASP A 6 -10.04 -10.72 24.25
CA ASP A 6 -9.90 -10.08 25.57
C ASP A 6 -8.99 -8.85 25.58
N ARG A 7 -8.51 -8.41 24.40
CA ARG A 7 -7.61 -7.27 24.23
C ARG A 7 -8.31 -6.14 23.49
N ARG A 8 -8.32 -4.94 24.07
CA ARG A 8 -8.76 -3.71 23.39
C ARG A 8 -7.61 -3.19 22.55
N ASP A 9 -7.63 -3.49 21.25
CA ASP A 9 -6.67 -2.97 20.29
C ASP A 9 -7.26 -1.81 19.49
N ALA A 10 -6.37 -0.96 18.97
CA ALA A 10 -6.70 0.10 18.02
C ALA A 10 -5.83 -0.05 16.76
N GLY A 11 -6.31 0.51 15.66
CA GLY A 11 -5.65 0.42 14.35
C GLY A 11 -6.04 1.56 13.43
N ILE A 12 -5.54 1.52 12.20
CA ILE A 12 -5.80 2.52 11.16
C ILE A 12 -6.50 1.87 9.98
N VAL A 13 -7.50 2.55 9.45
CA VAL A 13 -8.11 2.25 8.15
C VAL A 13 -7.69 3.35 7.18
N LEU A 14 -7.04 2.99 6.07
CA LEU A 14 -6.61 3.99 5.08
C LEU A 14 -6.64 3.49 3.64
N PRO A 15 -6.74 4.40 2.65
CA PRO A 15 -6.48 4.07 1.25
C PRO A 15 -4.98 4.06 0.99
N LEU A 16 -4.42 2.97 0.47
CA LEU A 16 -2.98 2.85 0.22
C LEU A 16 -2.46 3.98 -0.67
N PHE A 17 -3.21 4.32 -1.73
CA PHE A 17 -2.88 5.40 -2.66
C PHE A 17 -2.70 6.78 -1.99
N SER A 18 -3.24 6.98 -0.78
CA SER A 18 -3.15 8.23 -0.03
C SER A 18 -1.92 8.34 0.87
N LEU A 19 -1.21 7.22 1.10
CA LEU A 19 -0.01 7.21 1.91
C LEU A 19 1.11 7.97 1.19
N ARG A 20 1.88 8.76 1.95
CA ARG A 20 2.95 9.59 1.42
C ARG A 20 4.28 9.24 2.06
N SER A 21 5.32 9.19 1.25
CA SER A 21 6.70 9.02 1.70
C SER A 21 7.64 9.87 0.84
N ARG A 22 8.92 9.88 1.21
CA ARG A 22 9.94 10.61 0.44
C ARG A 22 10.36 9.88 -0.84
N ARG A 23 9.98 8.62 -0.99
CA ARG A 23 10.34 7.77 -2.15
C ARG A 23 9.18 7.58 -3.13
N ASP A 24 7.95 7.91 -2.72
CA ASP A 24 6.76 7.69 -3.54
C ASP A 24 6.77 8.55 -4.82
N TRP A 25 5.97 8.14 -5.80
CA TRP A 25 5.86 8.80 -7.11
C TRP A 25 4.54 9.57 -7.28
N GLY A 26 4.00 10.11 -6.20
CA GLY A 26 2.70 10.77 -6.21
C GLY A 26 1.57 9.91 -5.63
N VAL A 27 1.82 8.62 -5.41
CA VAL A 27 0.85 7.63 -4.93
C VAL A 27 1.54 6.71 -3.94
N GLY A 28 0.89 6.41 -2.81
CA GLY A 28 1.42 5.46 -1.85
C GLY A 28 1.38 4.04 -2.40
N ASP A 29 2.46 3.29 -2.18
CA ASP A 29 2.66 1.93 -2.72
C ASP A 29 2.93 0.91 -1.58
N ILE A 30 3.05 -0.38 -1.92
CA ILE A 30 3.24 -1.46 -0.92
C ILE A 30 4.49 -1.25 -0.06
N GLY A 31 5.56 -0.69 -0.63
CA GLY A 31 6.82 -0.41 0.07
C GLY A 31 6.71 0.66 1.17
N ASP A 32 5.60 1.38 1.25
CA ASP A 32 5.38 2.44 2.26
C ASP A 32 4.84 1.87 3.57
N LEU A 33 4.20 0.68 3.50
CA LEU A 33 3.59 0.01 4.63
C LEU A 33 4.58 -0.27 5.79
N PRO A 34 5.84 -0.71 5.56
CA PRO A 34 6.80 -0.89 6.64
C PRO A 34 7.08 0.40 7.43
N GLY A 35 7.13 1.55 6.75
CA GLY A 35 7.30 2.85 7.40
C GLY A 35 6.10 3.21 8.28
N LEU A 36 4.90 3.03 7.74
CA LEU A 36 3.65 3.20 8.47
C LEU A 36 3.58 2.29 9.71
N VAL A 37 3.85 0.99 9.55
CA VAL A 37 3.80 0.01 10.65
C VAL A 37 4.81 0.35 11.74
N ARG A 38 6.03 0.77 11.37
CA ARG A 38 7.03 1.21 12.35
C ARG A 38 6.54 2.41 13.15
N TRP A 39 5.91 3.38 12.50
CA TRP A 39 5.31 4.53 13.19
C TRP A 39 4.13 4.11 14.06
N MET A 40 3.23 3.25 13.57
CA MET A 40 2.09 2.71 14.33
C MET A 40 2.52 2.01 15.62
N GLN A 41 3.62 1.26 15.59
CA GLN A 41 4.19 0.61 16.78
C GLN A 41 4.56 1.65 17.85
N THR A 42 5.11 2.80 17.48
CA THR A 42 5.42 3.88 18.44
C THR A 42 4.16 4.51 19.05
N ALA A 43 3.02 4.39 18.37
CA ALA A 43 1.72 4.89 18.81
C ALA A 43 0.86 3.81 19.51
N GLY A 44 1.35 2.58 19.69
CA GLY A 44 0.60 1.48 20.29
C GLY A 44 -0.55 0.95 19.43
N LEU A 45 -0.50 1.18 18.11
CA LEU A 45 -1.49 0.70 17.15
C LEU A 45 -1.10 -0.69 16.64
N ALA A 46 -2.08 -1.60 16.55
CA ALA A 46 -1.84 -3.02 16.37
C ALA A 46 -2.40 -3.60 15.05
N ALA A 47 -3.14 -2.80 14.27
CA ALA A 47 -3.74 -3.25 13.01
C ALA A 47 -3.77 -2.14 11.96
N VAL A 48 -3.51 -2.50 10.70
CA VAL A 48 -3.77 -1.66 9.54
C VAL A 48 -4.75 -2.39 8.63
N GLN A 49 -5.80 -1.68 8.24
CA GLN A 49 -6.75 -2.11 7.22
C GLN A 49 -6.62 -1.19 6.03
N LEU A 50 -6.48 -1.78 4.84
CA LEU A 50 -6.48 -1.03 3.60
C LEU A 50 -7.87 -1.02 2.99
N LEU A 51 -8.18 0.05 2.25
CA LEU A 51 -9.21 -0.04 1.21
C LEU A 51 -8.78 -1.09 0.18
N PRO A 52 -9.71 -1.61 -0.66
CA PRO A 52 -9.33 -2.59 -1.67
C PRO A 52 -8.21 -2.07 -2.58
N ILE A 53 -7.25 -2.95 -2.88
CA ILE A 53 -6.06 -2.65 -3.70
C ILE A 53 -6.08 -3.39 -5.03
N PHE A 54 -7.27 -3.80 -5.47
CA PHE A 54 -7.43 -4.65 -6.64
C PHE A 54 -7.29 -3.86 -7.94
N GLU A 55 -6.82 -4.52 -8.99
CA GLU A 55 -6.71 -3.94 -10.33
C GLU A 55 -8.07 -3.44 -10.83
N VAL A 56 -8.14 -2.21 -11.34
CA VAL A 56 -9.37 -1.58 -11.86
C VAL A 56 -9.29 -1.34 -13.37
N PRO A 57 -10.42 -1.29 -14.10
CA PRO A 57 -10.40 -1.00 -15.53
C PRO A 57 -9.95 0.45 -15.82
N PRO A 58 -9.41 0.73 -17.03
CA PRO A 58 -9.06 2.09 -17.42
C PRO A 58 -10.22 3.07 -17.28
N GLY A 59 -9.99 4.20 -16.62
CA GLY A 59 -11.00 5.24 -16.36
C GLY A 59 -11.82 5.04 -15.09
N GLU A 60 -11.73 3.87 -14.44
CA GLU A 60 -12.26 3.66 -13.10
C GLU A 60 -11.28 4.21 -12.06
N ARG A 61 -11.81 4.88 -11.03
CA ARG A 61 -11.02 5.50 -9.95
C ARG A 61 -11.43 5.02 -8.57
N SER A 62 -12.58 4.36 -8.46
CA SER A 62 -13.06 3.78 -7.22
C SER A 62 -12.27 2.51 -6.92
N PRO A 63 -11.72 2.36 -5.71
CA PRO A 63 -11.05 1.11 -5.31
C PRO A 63 -12.03 -0.08 -5.26
N TYR A 64 -13.34 0.16 -5.29
CA TYR A 64 -14.36 -0.89 -5.28
C TYR A 64 -14.72 -1.42 -6.68
N GLY A 65 -14.18 -0.84 -7.75
CA GLY A 65 -14.43 -1.26 -9.15
C GLY A 65 -13.48 -2.35 -9.65
N GLY A 66 -12.93 -3.18 -8.76
CA GLY A 66 -11.89 -4.15 -9.11
C GLY A 66 -12.34 -5.19 -10.15
N LEU A 67 -11.47 -5.47 -11.13
CA LEU A 67 -11.61 -6.51 -12.14
C LEU A 67 -11.48 -7.92 -11.54
N SER A 68 -10.62 -8.07 -10.52
CA SER A 68 -10.33 -9.35 -9.89
C SER A 68 -9.97 -9.14 -8.42
N SER A 69 -10.58 -9.92 -7.52
CA SER A 69 -10.20 -9.96 -6.10
C SER A 69 -8.86 -10.65 -5.84
N PHE A 70 -8.21 -11.19 -6.89
CA PHE A 70 -6.94 -11.89 -6.82
C PHE A 70 -5.78 -11.11 -7.46
N ALA A 71 -6.07 -10.06 -8.24
CA ALA A 71 -5.06 -9.23 -8.87
C ALA A 71 -4.92 -7.91 -8.11
N ILE A 72 -3.70 -7.59 -7.67
CA ILE A 72 -3.38 -6.29 -7.08
C ILE A 72 -3.11 -5.31 -8.21
N ASP A 73 -3.59 -4.08 -8.08
CA ASP A 73 -3.35 -3.03 -9.06
C ASP A 73 -1.83 -2.72 -9.17
N PRO A 74 -1.24 -2.79 -10.39
CA PRO A 74 0.17 -2.48 -10.60
C PRO A 74 0.60 -1.08 -10.14
N VAL A 75 -0.33 -0.13 -9.96
CA VAL A 75 -0.04 1.20 -9.41
C VAL A 75 0.62 1.16 -8.03
N TYR A 76 0.44 0.07 -7.28
CA TYR A 76 1.00 -0.11 -5.93
C TYR A 76 2.37 -0.79 -5.91
N VAL A 77 3.03 -0.95 -7.06
CA VAL A 77 4.41 -1.44 -7.13
C VAL A 77 5.38 -0.38 -6.58
N ALA A 78 6.22 -0.79 -5.64
CA ALA A 78 7.37 0.00 -5.19
C ALA A 78 8.48 -0.04 -6.24
N VAL A 79 8.44 0.88 -7.22
CA VAL A 79 9.34 0.88 -8.37
C VAL A 79 10.82 0.91 -7.97
N ASP A 80 11.15 1.63 -6.90
CA ASP A 80 12.51 1.71 -6.33
C ASP A 80 13.02 0.40 -5.70
N GLN A 81 12.14 -0.58 -5.50
CA GLN A 81 12.44 -1.90 -4.93
C GLN A 81 12.39 -3.02 -5.99
N VAL A 82 12.28 -2.66 -7.27
CA VAL A 82 12.39 -3.61 -8.38
C VAL A 82 13.85 -3.65 -8.84
N ASP A 83 14.53 -4.77 -8.59
CA ASP A 83 15.96 -4.94 -8.84
C ASP A 83 16.34 -4.64 -10.30
N GLU A 84 15.49 -5.04 -11.25
CA GLU A 84 15.69 -4.79 -12.68
C GLU A 84 15.69 -3.30 -13.06
N LEU A 85 15.14 -2.44 -12.21
CA LEU A 85 15.05 -0.99 -12.40
C LEU A 85 16.08 -0.22 -11.59
N ALA A 86 16.96 -0.89 -10.84
CA ALA A 86 18.00 -0.24 -10.04
C ALA A 86 18.98 0.60 -10.87
N GLY A 87 19.13 0.30 -12.17
CA GLY A 87 19.94 1.06 -13.13
C GLY A 87 19.29 2.36 -13.64
N GLY A 88 18.06 2.65 -13.23
CA GLY A 88 17.24 3.75 -13.76
C GLY A 88 16.11 3.24 -14.64
N LEU A 89 15.16 4.13 -14.93
CA LEU A 89 14.08 3.81 -15.87
C LEU A 89 14.63 3.68 -17.30
N PRO A 90 14.03 2.82 -18.13
CA PRO A 90 14.35 2.80 -19.55
C PRO A 90 14.12 4.17 -20.18
N ASP A 91 14.97 4.55 -21.14
CA ASP A 91 14.89 5.84 -21.86
C ASP A 91 13.50 6.13 -22.48
N ALA A 92 12.72 5.09 -22.75
CA ALA A 92 11.36 5.21 -23.30
C ALA A 92 10.33 5.77 -22.31
N ILE A 93 10.66 5.85 -21.02
CA ILE A 93 9.75 6.20 -19.92
C ILE A 93 10.32 7.28 -18.98
N ALA A 94 11.54 7.76 -19.25
CA ALA A 94 12.19 8.86 -18.53
C ALA A 94 11.82 10.23 -19.14
#